data_AF-A0A7Y5DFG3-F1
#
_entry.id   AF-A0A7Y5DFG3-F1
#
_cell.length_a   1.000
_cell.length_b   1.000
_cell.length_c   1.000
_cell.angle_alpha   90.00
_cell.angle_beta   90.00
_cell.angle_gamma   90.00
#
_symmetry.space_group_name_H-M   'P 1'
#
loop_
_entity.id
_entity.type
_entity.pdbx_description
1 polymer ?
#
loop_
_entity_poly.entity_id
_entity_poly.type
_entity_poly.pdbx_seq_one_letter_code
_entity_poly.pdbx_strand_id
1 'polypeptide(L)'
;MSTLPNVTVYDALVVGMGPAGATAAYQLSRAGLSVLGLDKATHPRYKVCGGGLSARIDGILEDDYKSVIEQTIYGIQFSYRGADPFFLDSSSPIAYMVMRDRFDHLLLEKA
;
A
#
# COMPACT_ATOMS: atom_id res chain seq x y z
N MET A 1 46.55 -5.25 7.12
CA MET A 1 45.31 -4.69 7.72
C MET A 1 44.29 -4.60 6.62
N SER A 2 43.33 -5.54 6.57
CA SER A 2 42.22 -5.46 5.61
C SER A 2 41.32 -4.30 6.04
N THR A 3 41.24 -3.26 5.22
CA THR A 3 40.23 -2.22 5.36
C THR A 3 38.88 -2.90 5.24
N LEU A 4 38.15 -3.01 6.34
CA LEU A 4 36.73 -3.37 6.27
C LEU A 4 36.05 -2.37 5.33
N PRO A 5 35.14 -2.80 4.45
CA PRO A 5 34.39 -1.89 3.61
C PRO A 5 33.67 -0.86 4.50
N ASN A 6 33.42 0.34 3.97
CA ASN A 6 32.63 1.35 4.69
C ASN A 6 31.31 0.73 5.14
N VAL A 7 31.14 0.58 6.46
CA VAL A 7 29.91 0.05 7.05
C VAL A 7 28.99 1.23 7.31
N THR A 8 27.90 1.29 6.57
CA THR A 8 26.78 2.20 6.88
C THR A 8 25.85 1.50 7.87
N VAL A 9 25.59 2.15 9.00
CA VAL A 9 24.64 1.67 10.02
C VAL A 9 23.29 2.34 9.76
N TYR A 10 22.21 1.55 9.84
CA TYR A 10 20.83 2.01 9.77
C TYR A 10 20.12 1.63 11.06
N ASP A 11 19.15 2.44 11.49
CA ASP A 11 18.31 2.16 12.66
C ASP A 11 17.29 1.05 12.38
N ALA A 12 16.84 0.92 11.13
CA ALA A 12 15.90 -0.12 10.71
C ALA A 12 16.17 -0.64 9.29
N LEU A 13 15.88 -1.93 9.08
CA LEU A 13 15.87 -2.60 7.78
C LEU A 13 14.45 -3.08 7.47
N VAL A 14 13.86 -2.59 6.38
CA VAL A 14 12.56 -3.05 5.88
C VAL A 14 12.78 -3.94 4.66
N VAL A 15 12.40 -5.21 4.76
CA VAL A 15 12.55 -6.20 3.68
C VAL A 15 11.19 -6.44 3.02
N GLY A 16 11.08 -6.00 1.76
CA GLY A 16 9.87 -5.93 0.95
C GLY A 16 9.27 -4.52 0.98
N MET A 17 9.18 -3.87 -0.17
CA MET A 17 8.66 -2.52 -0.38
C MET A 17 7.31 -2.52 -1.12
N GLY A 18 6.45 -3.48 -0.82
CA GLY A 18 5.02 -3.36 -1.09
C GLY A 18 4.34 -2.39 -0.11
N PRO A 19 2.99 -2.29 -0.10
CA PRO A 19 2.27 -1.29 0.69
C PRO A 19 2.66 -1.27 2.17
N ALA A 20 2.69 -2.43 2.82
CA ALA A 20 3.04 -2.53 4.23
C ALA A 20 4.48 -2.05 4.51
N GLY A 21 5.44 -2.44 3.67
CA GLY A 21 6.84 -2.07 3.85
C GLY A 21 7.11 -0.61 3.54
N ALA A 22 6.59 -0.10 2.42
CA ALA A 22 6.69 1.32 2.07
C ALA A 22 6.04 2.21 3.13
N THR A 23 4.84 1.85 3.62
CA THR A 23 4.22 2.58 4.73
C THR A 23 5.03 2.49 6.03
N ALA A 24 5.61 1.33 6.36
CA ALA A 24 6.46 1.19 7.54
C ALA A 24 7.73 2.04 7.43
N ALA A 25 8.43 1.97 6.29
CA ALA A 25 9.62 2.78 6.01
C ALA A 25 9.29 4.27 6.11
N TYR A 26 8.21 4.72 5.47
CA TYR A 26 7.74 6.10 5.56
C TYR A 26 7.54 6.59 6.99
N GLN A 27 6.83 5.81 7.82
CA GLN A 27 6.56 6.19 9.20
C GLN A 27 7.84 6.22 10.07
N LEU A 28 8.75 5.27 9.86
CA LEU A 28 10.04 5.25 10.55
C LEU A 28 10.94 6.41 10.11
N SER A 29 11.03 6.69 8.81
CA SER A 29 11.75 7.84 8.24
C SER A 29 11.19 9.16 8.81
N ARG A 30 9.87 9.32 8.88
CA ARG A 30 9.21 10.49 9.49
C ARG A 30 9.47 10.65 10.98
N ALA A 31 9.74 9.56 11.69
CA ALA A 31 10.15 9.60 13.10
C ALA A 31 11.64 9.99 13.28
N GLY A 32 12.37 10.25 12.18
CA GLY A 32 13.77 10.67 12.20
C GLY A 32 14.78 9.52 12.21
N LEU A 33 14.34 8.29 11.94
CA LEU A 33 15.21 7.12 11.89
C LEU A 33 15.86 6.97 10.50
N SER A 34 17.09 6.47 10.47
CA SER A 34 17.76 6.04 9.25
C SER A 34 17.27 4.64 8.85
N VAL A 35 16.55 4.55 7.73
CA VAL A 35 15.90 3.30 7.29
C VAL A 35 16.49 2.84 5.97
N LEU A 36 16.84 1.55 5.89
CA LEU A 36 17.18 0.89 4.63
C LEU A 36 15.98 0.05 4.17
N GLY A 37 15.42 0.38 3.00
CA GLY A 37 14.39 -0.43 2.34
C GLY A 37 15.01 -1.33 1.27
N LEU A 38 14.62 -2.61 1.24
CA LEU A 38 15.05 -3.56 0.21
C LEU A 38 13.83 -4.21 -0.44
N ASP A 39 13.77 -4.25 -1.76
CA ASP A 39 12.82 -5.09 -2.49
C ASP A 39 13.57 -5.86 -3.59
N LYS A 40 13.08 -7.07 -3.88
CA LYS A 40 13.63 -7.90 -4.95
C LYS A 40 13.25 -7.35 -6.34
N ALA A 41 12.12 -6.68 -6.45
CA ALA A 41 11.56 -6.23 -7.71
C ALA A 41 11.72 -4.71 -7.87
N THR A 42 11.91 -4.29 -9.12
CA THR A 42 11.91 -2.86 -9.48
C THR A 42 10.47 -2.36 -9.58
N HIS A 43 10.17 -1.24 -8.93
CA HIS A 43 8.86 -0.58 -9.00
C HIS A 43 8.84 0.50 -10.11
N PRO A 44 7.68 0.78 -10.74
CA PRO A 44 6.39 0.11 -10.56
C PRO A 44 6.42 -1.33 -11.10
N ARG A 45 5.69 -2.24 -10.43
CA ARG A 45 5.61 -3.65 -10.82
C ARG A 45 4.19 -4.16 -10.81
N TYR A 46 3.84 -4.96 -11.80
CA TYR A 46 2.55 -5.63 -11.82
C TYR A 46 2.43 -6.66 -10.68
N LYS A 47 1.24 -6.73 -10.07
CA LYS A 47 0.88 -7.73 -9.05
C LYS A 47 -0.58 -8.14 -9.20
N VAL A 48 -0.82 -9.43 -9.47
CA VAL A 48 -2.18 -10.00 -9.48
C VAL A 48 -2.81 -9.82 -8.09
N CYS A 49 -3.89 -9.05 -8.05
CA CYS A 49 -4.65 -8.66 -6.88
C CYS A 49 -6.00 -8.08 -7.33
N GLY A 50 -7.02 -8.12 -6.48
CA GLY A 50 -8.30 -7.43 -6.75
C GLY A 50 -8.24 -5.92 -6.59
N GLY A 51 -7.19 -5.35 -5.99
CA GLY A 51 -7.03 -3.89 -5.88
C GLY A 51 -7.97 -3.20 -4.89
N GLY A 52 -8.77 -3.94 -4.12
CA GLY A 52 -9.72 -3.38 -3.16
C GLY A 52 -9.03 -2.82 -1.91
N LEU A 53 -9.26 -1.55 -1.63
CA LEU A 53 -8.92 -0.86 -0.38
C LEU A 53 -10.22 -0.56 0.37
N SER A 54 -10.29 -0.90 1.66
CA SER A 54 -11.41 -0.44 2.51
C SER A 54 -11.36 1.08 2.65
N ALA A 55 -12.51 1.75 2.67
CA ALA A 55 -12.58 3.20 2.90
C ALA A 55 -11.97 3.64 4.25
N ARG A 56 -11.71 2.70 5.17
CA ARG A 56 -10.92 2.95 6.39
C ARG A 56 -9.52 3.52 6.11
N ILE A 57 -9.01 3.35 4.89
CA ILE A 57 -7.72 3.91 4.48
C ILE A 57 -7.69 5.45 4.55
N ASP A 58 -8.84 6.13 4.43
CA ASP A 58 -8.97 7.58 4.62
C ASP A 58 -8.55 8.05 6.02
N GLY A 59 -8.60 7.17 7.02
CA GLY A 59 -8.15 7.47 8.38
C GLY A 59 -6.69 7.04 8.65
N ILE A 60 -6.00 6.49 7.66
CA ILE A 60 -4.66 5.88 7.81
C ILE A 60 -3.62 6.60 6.95
N LEU A 61 -3.96 6.91 5.70
CA LEU A 61 -3.07 7.55 4.74
C LEU A 61 -3.45 9.02 4.55
N GLU A 62 -2.45 9.81 4.16
CA GLU A 62 -2.66 11.16 3.64
C GLU A 62 -3.38 11.09 2.28
N ASP A 63 -4.08 12.14 1.89
CA ASP A 63 -5.02 12.15 0.75
C ASP A 63 -4.40 11.93 -0.65
N ASP A 64 -3.08 11.87 -0.77
CA ASP A 64 -2.39 11.71 -2.06
C ASP A 64 -2.68 10.37 -2.76
N TYR A 65 -2.96 9.31 -1.98
CA TYR A 65 -3.38 8.02 -2.54
C TYR A 65 -4.68 8.12 -3.36
N LYS A 66 -5.49 9.17 -3.16
CA LYS A 66 -6.73 9.37 -3.93
C LYS A 66 -6.46 9.59 -5.42
N SER A 67 -5.25 10.04 -5.79
CA SER A 67 -4.84 10.24 -7.18
C SER A 67 -4.70 8.94 -7.99
N VAL A 68 -4.60 7.79 -7.33
CA VAL A 68 -4.46 6.47 -7.96
C VAL A 68 -5.70 5.58 -7.78
N ILE A 69 -6.80 6.15 -7.30
CA ILE A 69 -8.10 5.47 -7.26
C ILE A 69 -8.64 5.34 -8.69
N GLU A 70 -8.84 4.10 -9.13
CA GLU A 70 -9.45 3.79 -10.42
C GLU A 70 -10.98 3.82 -10.31
N GLN A 71 -11.55 3.35 -9.21
CA GLN A 71 -13.00 3.32 -8.97
C GLN A 71 -13.32 3.49 -7.48
N THR A 72 -14.44 4.14 -7.17
CA THR A 72 -15.00 4.24 -5.82
C THR A 72 -16.23 3.34 -5.70
N ILE A 73 -16.28 2.53 -4.65
CA ILE A 73 -17.32 1.53 -4.40
C ILE A 73 -18.25 2.02 -3.30
N TYR A 74 -19.55 1.98 -3.58
CA TYR A 74 -20.63 2.40 -2.68
C TYR A 74 -21.55 1.25 -2.25
N GLY A 75 -21.41 0.07 -2.86
CA GLY A 75 -22.23 -1.08 -2.51
C GLY A 75 -21.50 -2.41 -2.74
N ILE A 76 -21.98 -3.46 -2.05
CA ILE A 76 -21.50 -4.83 -2.20
C ILE A 76 -22.70 -5.74 -2.39
N GLN A 77 -22.56 -6.68 -3.32
CA GLN A 77 -23.48 -7.78 -3.54
C GLN A 77 -22.86 -9.06 -3.00
N PHE A 78 -23.59 -9.78 -2.16
CA PHE A 78 -23.22 -11.09 -1.68
C PHE A 78 -24.15 -12.13 -2.28
N SER A 79 -23.58 -13.24 -2.74
CA SER A 79 -24.35 -14.41 -3.20
C SER A 79 -23.77 -15.67 -2.58
N TYR A 80 -24.61 -16.67 -2.34
CA TYR A 80 -24.19 -17.95 -1.79
C TYR A 80 -24.85 -19.08 -2.57
N ARG A 81 -24.04 -19.93 -3.19
CA ARG A 81 -24.48 -21.14 -3.93
C ARG A 81 -25.59 -20.86 -4.97
N GLY A 82 -25.53 -19.70 -5.64
CA GLY A 82 -26.52 -19.31 -6.64
C GLY A 82 -27.90 -18.96 -6.09
N ALA A 83 -28.04 -18.84 -4.76
CA ALA A 83 -29.23 -18.25 -4.15
C ALA A 83 -29.33 -16.76 -4.51
N ASP A 84 -30.53 -16.21 -4.32
CA ASP A 84 -30.80 -14.80 -4.56
C ASP A 84 -29.80 -13.93 -3.78
N PRO A 85 -29.19 -12.94 -4.46
CA PRO A 85 -28.19 -12.10 -3.83
C PRO A 85 -28.83 -11.14 -2.81
N PHE A 86 -28.07 -10.80 -1.78
CA PHE A 86 -28.38 -9.65 -0.94
C PHE A 86 -27.41 -8.50 -1.23
N PHE A 87 -27.94 -7.28 -1.17
CA PHE A 87 -27.22 -6.06 -1.49
C PHE A 87 -27.04 -5.23 -0.22
N LEU A 88 -25.85 -4.65 -0.06
CA LEU A 88 -25.57 -3.61 0.91
C LEU A 88 -25.16 -2.37 0.13
N ASP A 89 -25.94 -1.29 0.28
CA ASP A 89 -25.64 0.01 -0.31
C ASP A 89 -25.28 1.02 0.78
N SER A 90 -24.48 2.01 0.42
CA SER A 90 -24.02 3.08 1.30
C SER A 90 -24.04 4.42 0.56
N SER A 91 -24.45 5.47 1.26
CA SER A 91 -24.35 6.85 0.76
C SER A 91 -22.92 7.40 0.79
N SER A 92 -22.01 6.73 1.51
CA SER A 92 -20.58 7.06 1.57
C SER A 92 -19.72 5.92 0.98
N PRO A 93 -18.50 6.22 0.50
CA PRO A 93 -17.59 5.19 0.01
C PRO A 93 -17.33 4.10 1.04
N ILE A 94 -17.38 2.84 0.62
CA ILE A 94 -17.06 1.67 1.46
C ILE A 94 -15.72 1.03 1.08
N ALA A 95 -15.33 1.20 -0.18
CA ALA A 95 -14.05 0.75 -0.70
C ALA A 95 -13.61 1.57 -1.92
N TYR A 96 -12.33 1.46 -2.25
CA TYR A 96 -11.72 2.00 -3.46
C TYR A 96 -11.04 0.87 -4.22
N MET A 97 -10.97 0.99 -5.53
CA MET A 97 -10.23 0.07 -6.39
C MET A 97 -9.00 0.78 -6.92
N VAL A 98 -7.83 0.15 -6.80
CA VAL A 98 -6.55 0.67 -7.29
C VAL A 98 -5.82 -0.36 -8.14
N MET A 99 -4.99 0.11 -9.06
CA MET A 99 -3.97 -0.71 -9.66
C MET A 99 -2.75 -0.79 -8.73
N ARG A 100 -2.33 -2.02 -8.41
CA ARG A 100 -1.26 -2.28 -7.41
C ARG A 100 0.11 -1.75 -7.83
N ASP A 101 0.40 -1.69 -9.12
CA ASP A 101 1.64 -1.11 -9.62
C ASP A 101 1.73 0.39 -9.32
N ARG A 102 0.64 1.14 -9.52
CA ARG A 102 0.53 2.58 -9.24
C ARG A 102 0.47 2.87 -7.74
N PHE A 103 -0.38 2.15 -7.01
CA PHE A 103 -0.54 2.34 -5.56
C PHE A 103 0.72 1.99 -4.78
N ASP A 104 1.35 0.84 -5.06
CA ASP A 104 2.60 0.47 -4.38
C ASP A 104 3.72 1.47 -4.70
N HIS A 105 3.80 1.94 -5.95
CA HIS A 105 4.82 2.90 -6.37
C HIS A 105 4.64 4.25 -5.69
N LEU A 106 3.41 4.77 -5.62
CA LEU A 106 3.11 6.02 -4.89
C LEU A 106 3.54 5.92 -3.43
N LEU A 107 3.22 4.82 -2.74
CA LEU A 107 3.63 4.62 -1.35
C LEU A 107 5.16 4.54 -1.20
N LEU A 108 5.84 3.93 -2.18
CA LEU A 108 7.29 3.82 -2.19
C LEU A 108 7.97 5.17 -2.41
N GLU A 109 7.44 6.05 -3.28
CA GLU A 109 8.00 7.38 -3.52
C GLU A 109 7.94 8.28 -2.27
N LYS A 110 7.06 7.98 -1.32
CA LYS A 110 6.97 8.70 -0.04
C LYS A 110 8.01 8.23 0.97
N ALA A 111 8.42 6.97 0.91
CA ALA A 111 9.09 6.24 1.99
C ALA A 111 10.54 6.69 2.28
#